data_AF-A0A918LHT6-F1
#
_entry.id   AF-A0A918LHT6-F1
#
_cell.length_a   1.000
_cell.length_b   1.000
_cell.length_c   1.000
_cell.angle_alpha   90.00
_cell.angle_beta   90.00
_cell.angle_gamma   90.00
#
_symmetry.space_group_name_H-M   'P 1'
#
loop_
_entity.id
_entity.type
_entity.pdbx_description
1 polymer ?
#
loop_
_entity_poly.entity_id
_entity_poly.type
_entity_poly.pdbx_seq_one_letter_code
_entity_poly.pdbx_strand_id
1 'polypeptide(L)'
;MPDLIIAIALCVAVAIVYATAALIQAAYAHMSVRELTRVPLWWVAQALNALGAGLHVVSLGFGPLSLIQPLGVLTLVLAVVVAAGRARRMMTRLETVGLVSTVAGLAGLAMIITTGGTPDTLTSSELTGLLVAVVILLAGLGYKGALPGASSLWEAVAGGLAYAVCSALCQKVVVGFQTEGVGVLLHPAILVSIAAIGTLAVAGTVFTQRSYRDGLAAPLAVTNLVNPAAATAIGVVFLGETVATTGVEAVLAVVCAVLAGYGVTKLAQAREAQPELQPAV
;
A
#
# COMPACT_ATOMS: atom_id res chain seq x y z
N MET A 1 -8.71 -10.72 25.69
CA MET A 1 -7.55 -9.94 26.21
C MET A 1 -6.22 -10.38 25.58
N PRO A 2 -5.81 -11.66 25.60
CA PRO A 2 -4.53 -12.07 24.98
C PRO A 2 -4.49 -11.86 23.45
N ASP A 3 -5.58 -12.15 22.74
CA ASP A 3 -5.64 -12.02 21.27
C ASP A 3 -5.50 -10.57 20.81
N LEU A 4 -6.02 -9.61 21.59
CA LEU A 4 -5.87 -8.18 21.31
C LEU A 4 -4.41 -7.73 21.45
N ILE A 5 -3.71 -8.21 22.48
CA ILE A 5 -2.30 -7.89 22.70
C ILE A 5 -1.45 -8.48 21.57
N ILE A 6 -1.75 -9.72 21.16
CA ILE A 6 -1.08 -10.39 20.03
C ILE A 6 -1.33 -9.62 18.73
N ALA A 7 -2.57 -9.20 18.46
CA ALA A 7 -2.92 -8.42 17.29
C ALA A 7 -2.18 -7.07 17.26
N ILE A 8 -2.14 -6.34 18.38
CA ILE A 8 -1.39 -5.07 18.48
C ILE A 8 0.11 -5.31 18.26
N ALA A 9 0.69 -6.32 18.90
CA ALA A 9 2.11 -6.63 18.75
C ALA A 9 2.48 -7.01 17.31
N LEU A 10 1.65 -7.83 16.66
CA LEU A 10 1.81 -8.18 15.24
C LEU A 10 1.70 -6.94 14.34
N CYS A 11 0.74 -6.06 14.59
CA CYS A 11 0.60 -4.84 13.81
C CYS A 11 1.79 -3.89 13.95
N VAL A 12 2.33 -3.74 15.17
CA VAL A 12 3.55 -2.96 15.40
C VAL A 12 4.74 -3.60 14.68
N ALA A 13 4.88 -4.93 14.74
CA ALA A 13 5.92 -5.67 14.03
C ALA A 13 5.82 -5.49 12.50
N VAL A 14 4.60 -5.64 11.93
CA VAL A 14 4.30 -5.38 10.51
C VAL A 14 4.74 -3.98 10.11
N ALA A 15 4.37 -2.97 10.91
CA ALA A 15 4.69 -1.58 10.64
C ALA A 15 6.20 -1.31 10.67
N ILE A 16 6.94 -1.90 11.60
CA ILE A 16 8.41 -1.82 11.65
C ILE A 16 9.05 -2.47 10.43
N VAL A 17 8.59 -3.67 10.06
CA VAL A 17 9.10 -4.44 8.92
C VAL A 17 8.92 -3.67 7.61
N TYR A 18 7.71 -3.17 7.35
CA TYR A 18 7.43 -2.37 6.15
C TYR A 18 8.16 -1.03 6.14
N ALA A 19 8.23 -0.34 7.29
CA ALA A 19 8.99 0.91 7.39
C ALA A 19 10.46 0.69 7.05
N THR A 20 11.04 -0.41 7.54
CA THR A 20 12.44 -0.77 7.27
C THR A 20 12.65 -1.08 5.78
N ALA A 21 11.75 -1.85 5.16
CA ALA A 21 11.79 -2.14 3.72
C ALA A 21 11.75 -0.86 2.88
N ALA A 22 10.81 0.04 3.20
CA ALA A 22 10.66 1.31 2.50
C ALA A 22 11.92 2.19 2.62
N LEU A 23 12.53 2.27 3.81
CA LEU A 23 13.77 3.03 4.02
C LEU A 23 14.95 2.45 3.22
N ILE A 24 15.07 1.13 3.12
CA ILE A 24 16.10 0.50 2.29
C ILE A 24 15.85 0.80 0.80
N GLN A 25 14.61 0.65 0.32
CA GLN A 25 14.25 0.96 -1.07
C GLN A 25 14.54 2.42 -1.43
N ALA A 26 14.23 3.33 -0.53
CA ALA A 26 14.49 4.76 -0.68
C ALA A 26 15.99 5.08 -0.78
N ALA A 27 16.84 4.40 -0.01
CA ALA A 27 18.29 4.62 -0.02
C ALA A 27 18.92 4.34 -1.40
N TYR A 28 18.31 3.43 -2.18
CA TYR A 28 18.76 3.07 -3.53
C TYR A 28 17.85 3.61 -4.64
N ALA A 29 17.05 4.63 -4.36
CA ALA A 29 16.12 5.22 -5.34
C ALA A 29 16.81 5.82 -6.59
N HIS A 30 18.09 6.19 -6.48
CA HIS A 30 18.90 6.72 -7.57
C HIS A 30 19.35 5.63 -8.57
N MET A 31 19.29 4.36 -8.19
CA MET A 31 19.72 3.24 -9.05
C MET A 31 18.60 2.78 -9.97
N SER A 32 18.96 2.31 -11.16
CA SER A 32 18.01 1.65 -12.05
C SER A 32 17.58 0.30 -11.46
N VAL A 33 16.39 -0.16 -11.83
CA VAL A 33 15.85 -1.47 -11.43
C VAL A 33 16.81 -2.61 -11.78
N ARG A 34 17.53 -2.51 -12.90
CA ARG A 34 18.51 -3.51 -13.31
C ARG A 34 19.70 -3.57 -12.37
N GLU A 35 20.19 -2.42 -11.91
CA GLU A 35 21.30 -2.35 -10.96
C GLU A 35 20.90 -2.87 -9.58
N LEU A 36 19.67 -2.57 -9.13
CA LEU A 36 19.13 -3.05 -7.86
C LEU A 36 19.10 -4.58 -7.75
N THR A 37 18.94 -5.31 -8.86
CA THR A 37 18.99 -6.78 -8.82
C THR A 37 20.32 -7.34 -8.30
N ARG A 38 21.40 -6.53 -8.36
CA ARG A 38 22.73 -6.87 -7.86
C ARG A 38 22.99 -6.37 -6.45
N VAL A 39 22.08 -5.59 -5.87
CA VAL A 39 22.21 -5.03 -4.52
C VAL A 39 21.60 -6.03 -3.53
N PRO A 40 22.41 -6.72 -2.71
CA PRO A 40 21.89 -7.73 -1.79
C PRO A 40 20.92 -7.14 -0.77
N LEU A 41 21.16 -5.90 -0.32
CA LEU A 41 20.29 -5.22 0.63
C LEU A 41 18.91 -4.89 0.03
N TRP A 42 18.79 -4.70 -1.28
CA TRP A 42 17.50 -4.51 -1.94
C TRP A 42 16.64 -5.78 -1.85
N TRP A 43 17.24 -6.96 -2.00
CA TRP A 43 16.55 -8.23 -1.78
C TRP A 43 16.11 -8.43 -0.32
N VAL A 44 16.87 -7.91 0.65
CA VAL A 44 16.41 -7.86 2.05
C VAL A 44 15.14 -7.02 2.18
N ALA A 45 15.05 -5.88 1.50
CA ALA A 45 13.81 -5.08 1.48
C ALA A 45 12.62 -5.85 0.88
N GLN A 46 12.85 -6.61 -0.20
CA GLN A 46 11.81 -7.45 -0.80
C GLN A 46 11.37 -8.58 0.15
N ALA A 47 12.31 -9.21 0.84
CA ALA A 47 12.02 -10.23 1.84
C ALA A 47 11.25 -9.65 3.04
N LEU A 48 11.61 -8.44 3.49
CA LEU A 48 10.87 -7.72 4.53
C LEU A 48 9.45 -7.37 4.06
N ASN A 49 9.25 -6.92 2.82
CA ASN A 49 7.91 -6.68 2.27
C ASN A 49 7.04 -7.95 2.25
N ALA A 50 7.62 -9.08 1.84
CA ALA A 50 6.94 -10.38 1.86
C ALA A 50 6.61 -10.84 3.29
N LEU A 51 7.55 -10.66 4.23
CA LEU A 51 7.35 -10.97 5.64
C LEU A 51 6.25 -10.10 6.25
N GLY A 52 6.27 -8.79 5.98
CA GLY A 52 5.24 -7.85 6.43
C GLY A 52 3.86 -8.23 5.93
N ALA A 53 3.76 -8.66 4.66
CA ALA A 53 2.51 -9.14 4.07
C ALA A 53 2.02 -10.42 4.76
N GLY A 54 2.91 -11.39 4.97
CA GLY A 54 2.59 -12.62 5.68
C GLY A 54 2.12 -12.38 7.11
N LEU A 55 2.84 -11.55 7.86
CA LEU A 55 2.47 -11.17 9.23
C LEU A 55 1.13 -10.41 9.26
N HIS A 56 0.86 -9.56 8.28
CA HIS A 56 -0.42 -8.87 8.15
C HIS A 56 -1.57 -9.86 7.95
N VAL A 57 -1.41 -10.84 7.05
CA VAL A 57 -2.40 -11.91 6.86
C VAL A 57 -2.61 -12.72 8.13
N VAL A 58 -1.53 -13.08 8.84
CA VAL A 58 -1.61 -13.80 10.12
C VAL A 58 -2.36 -12.96 11.16
N SER A 59 -2.16 -11.64 11.20
CA SER A 59 -2.83 -10.76 12.16
C SER A 59 -4.36 -10.77 12.01
N LEU A 60 -4.88 -10.98 10.80
CA LEU A 60 -6.32 -11.11 10.54
C LEU A 60 -6.95 -12.31 11.29
N GLY A 61 -6.15 -13.30 11.68
CA GLY A 61 -6.60 -14.41 12.52
C GLY A 61 -6.80 -14.05 14.00
N PHE A 62 -6.26 -12.91 14.46
CA PHE A 62 -6.26 -12.50 15.87
C PHE A 62 -7.11 -11.27 16.17
N GLY A 63 -7.66 -10.61 15.15
CA GLY A 63 -8.53 -9.44 15.34
C GLY A 63 -9.33 -9.06 14.09
N PRO A 64 -10.43 -8.32 14.25
CA PRO A 64 -11.22 -7.81 13.13
C PRO A 64 -10.40 -6.85 12.26
N LEU A 65 -10.67 -6.86 10.95
CA LEU A 65 -10.02 -6.01 9.95
C LEU A 65 -10.07 -4.52 10.33
N SER A 66 -11.20 -4.07 10.90
CA SER A 66 -11.41 -2.69 11.38
C SER A 66 -10.44 -2.26 12.49
N LEU A 67 -9.82 -3.20 13.22
CA LEU A 67 -8.73 -2.91 14.18
C LEU A 67 -7.36 -2.91 13.51
N ILE A 68 -7.14 -3.78 12.52
CA ILE A 68 -5.84 -4.02 11.89
C ILE A 68 -5.52 -2.98 10.82
N GLN A 69 -6.52 -2.54 10.06
CA GLN A 69 -6.37 -1.60 8.95
C GLN A 69 -5.92 -0.20 9.40
N PRO A 70 -6.43 0.39 10.50
CA PRO A 70 -5.90 1.64 11.07
C PRO A 70 -4.46 1.49 11.58
N LEU A 71 -4.11 0.31 12.10
CA LEU A 71 -2.75 0.04 12.60
C LEU A 71 -1.75 -0.09 11.43
N GLY A 72 -2.18 -0.42 10.22
CA GLY A 72 -1.34 -0.35 9.02
C GLY A 72 -0.75 1.04 8.77
N VAL A 73 -1.46 2.10 9.19
CA VAL A 73 -1.00 3.50 9.08
C VAL A 73 0.19 3.80 9.99
N LEU A 74 0.41 3.00 11.05
CA LEU A 74 1.62 3.09 11.89
C LEU A 74 2.90 2.88 11.07
N THR A 75 2.83 2.17 9.94
CA THR A 75 3.99 1.99 9.05
C THR A 75 4.56 3.34 8.62
N LEU A 76 3.69 4.25 8.18
CA LEU A 76 4.10 5.59 7.75
C LEU A 76 4.62 6.40 8.94
N VAL A 77 3.94 6.32 10.09
CA VAL A 77 4.37 6.97 11.34
C VAL A 77 5.78 6.53 11.73
N LEU A 78 5.99 5.22 11.83
CA LEU A 78 7.25 4.63 12.24
C LEU A 78 8.35 4.94 11.23
N ALA A 79 8.07 4.87 9.92
CA ALA A 79 9.06 5.22 8.90
C ALA A 79 9.55 6.67 9.07
N VAL A 80 8.64 7.62 9.26
CA VAL A 80 8.98 9.05 9.45
C VAL A 80 9.73 9.27 10.76
N VAL A 81 9.25 8.70 11.87
CA VAL A 81 9.87 8.85 13.20
C VAL A 81 11.27 8.23 13.24
N VAL A 82 11.43 7.00 12.73
CA VAL A 82 12.73 6.31 12.67
C VAL A 82 13.72 7.10 11.81
N ALA A 83 13.28 7.65 10.68
CA ALA A 83 14.14 8.46 9.85
C ALA A 83 14.55 9.78 10.52
N ALA A 84 13.63 10.47 11.21
CA ALA A 84 13.95 11.66 12.00
C ALA A 84 14.93 11.34 13.16
N GLY A 85 14.74 10.20 13.82
CA GLY A 85 15.62 9.71 14.89
C GLY A 85 17.03 9.36 14.38
N ARG A 86 17.16 8.68 13.23
CA ARG A 86 18.46 8.41 12.59
C ARG A 86 19.19 9.69 12.21
N ALA A 87 18.46 10.71 11.77
CA ALA A 87 18.99 12.04 11.51
C ALA A 87 19.20 12.88 12.79
N ARG A 88 18.95 12.32 13.99
CA ARG A 88 19.04 12.99 15.30
C ARG A 88 18.34 14.35 15.34
N ARG A 89 17.17 14.46 14.73
CA ARG A 89 16.42 15.73 14.64
C ARG A 89 15.03 15.63 15.25
N MET A 90 14.49 16.79 15.60
CA MET A 90 13.09 16.94 15.96
C MET A 90 12.21 16.90 14.70
N MET A 91 10.99 16.38 14.83
CA MET A 91 10.00 16.43 13.77
C MET A 91 9.54 17.86 13.54
N THR A 92 9.45 18.28 12.27
CA THR A 92 8.97 19.62 11.94
C THR A 92 7.45 19.70 12.12
N ARG A 93 6.92 20.92 12.24
CA ARG A 93 5.47 21.13 12.33
C ARG A 93 4.71 20.57 11.12
N LEU A 94 5.31 20.63 9.93
CA LEU A 94 4.73 20.05 8.71
C LEU A 94 4.66 18.52 8.80
N GLU A 95 5.70 17.87 9.34
CA GLU A 95 5.68 16.42 9.55
C GLU A 95 4.65 16.01 10.59
N THR A 96 4.55 16.74 11.71
CA THR A 96 3.57 16.41 12.75
C THR A 96 2.15 16.60 12.25
N VAL A 97 1.84 17.73 11.61
CA VAL A 97 0.50 18.00 11.04
C VAL A 97 0.18 16.98 9.94
N GLY A 98 1.15 16.69 9.08
CA GLY A 98 0.99 15.74 8.00
C GLY A 98 0.73 14.33 8.49
N LEU A 99 1.48 13.91 9.50
CA LEU A 99 1.34 12.60 10.13
C LEU A 99 -0.02 12.44 10.80
N VAL A 100 -0.40 13.39 11.66
CA VAL A 100 -1.68 13.36 12.39
C VAL A 100 -2.85 13.35 11.42
N SER A 101 -2.83 14.20 10.39
CA SER A 101 -3.91 14.26 9.40
C SER A 101 -4.01 12.98 8.58
N THR A 102 -2.87 12.38 8.19
CA THR A 102 -2.86 11.11 7.45
C THR A 102 -3.43 9.97 8.28
N VAL A 103 -3.00 9.87 9.54
CA VAL A 103 -3.50 8.86 10.49
C VAL A 103 -4.99 9.02 10.74
N ALA A 104 -5.44 10.24 11.04
CA ALA A 104 -6.84 10.52 11.31
C ALA A 104 -7.75 10.23 10.10
N GLY A 105 -7.32 10.65 8.91
CA GLY A 105 -8.07 10.42 7.66
C GLY A 105 -8.19 8.93 7.33
N LEU A 106 -7.07 8.20 7.34
CA LEU A 106 -7.09 6.76 7.04
C LEU A 106 -7.83 5.94 8.11
N ALA A 107 -7.67 6.27 9.39
CA ALA A 107 -8.41 5.61 10.47
C ALA A 107 -9.92 5.87 10.38
N GLY A 108 -10.33 7.11 10.08
CA GLY A 108 -11.73 7.44 9.86
C GLY A 108 -12.32 6.72 8.66
N LEU A 109 -11.57 6.62 7.55
CA LEU A 109 -12.00 5.87 6.37
C LEU A 109 -12.20 4.38 6.70
N ALA A 110 -11.26 3.77 7.42
CA ALA A 110 -11.35 2.37 7.84
C ALA A 110 -12.54 2.08 8.78
N MET A 111 -12.99 3.06 9.56
CA MET A 111 -14.18 2.93 10.41
C MET A 111 -15.49 3.04 9.62
N ILE A 112 -15.48 3.74 8.48
CA ILE A 112 -16.67 3.98 7.65
C ILE A 112 -16.86 2.88 6.61
N ILE A 113 -15.77 2.26 6.15
CA ILE A 113 -15.84 1.13 5.24
C ILE A 113 -16.37 -0.08 6.02
N THR A 114 -17.66 -0.38 5.85
CA THR A 114 -18.28 -1.60 6.33
C THR A 114 -18.10 -2.71 5.30
N THR A 115 -17.21 -3.66 5.57
CA THR A 115 -17.11 -4.93 4.85
C THR A 115 -18.24 -5.87 5.29
N GLY A 116 -19.45 -5.62 4.78
CA GLY A 116 -20.67 -6.32 5.19
C GLY A 116 -21.24 -7.32 4.18
N GLY A 117 -20.60 -7.50 3.02
CA GLY A 117 -21.07 -8.43 1.99
C GLY A 117 -20.66 -9.87 2.25
N THR A 118 -21.50 -10.84 1.87
CA THR A 118 -21.00 -12.19 1.53
C THR A 118 -19.89 -12.01 0.50
N PRO A 119 -18.66 -12.51 0.73
CA PRO A 119 -17.55 -12.27 -0.18
C PRO A 119 -17.87 -12.89 -1.53
N ASP A 120 -18.35 -12.05 -2.45
CA ASP A 120 -18.60 -12.48 -3.81
C ASP A 120 -17.26 -12.50 -4.53
N THR A 121 -16.93 -13.64 -5.12
CA THR A 121 -15.64 -13.81 -5.79
C THR A 121 -15.79 -13.33 -7.23
N LEU A 122 -14.83 -12.51 -7.70
CA LEU A 122 -14.72 -12.11 -9.12
C LEU A 122 -14.99 -13.32 -10.03
N THR A 123 -15.98 -13.24 -10.91
CA THR A 123 -16.17 -14.24 -11.96
C THR A 123 -14.94 -14.29 -12.88
N SER A 124 -14.77 -15.37 -13.65
CA SER A 124 -13.64 -15.49 -14.58
C SER A 124 -13.61 -14.35 -15.63
N SER A 125 -14.78 -13.87 -16.05
CA SER A 125 -14.91 -12.72 -16.98
C SER A 125 -14.55 -11.39 -16.34
N GLU A 126 -15.01 -11.13 -15.10
CA GLU A 126 -14.67 -9.91 -14.37
C GLU A 126 -13.18 -9.87 -14.02
N LEU A 127 -12.62 -11.00 -13.61
CA LEU A 127 -11.18 -11.13 -13.37
C LEU A 127 -10.38 -10.78 -14.65
N THR A 128 -10.77 -11.34 -15.79
CA THR A 128 -10.07 -11.09 -17.05
C THR A 128 -10.22 -9.62 -17.46
N GLY A 129 -11.42 -9.06 -17.37
CA GLY A 129 -11.68 -7.65 -17.66
C GLY A 129 -10.87 -6.70 -16.77
N LEU A 130 -10.85 -6.97 -15.45
CA LEU A 130 -10.06 -6.22 -14.48
C LEU A 130 -8.56 -6.29 -14.80
N LEU A 131 -8.02 -7.48 -15.07
CA LEU A 131 -6.60 -7.65 -15.40
C LEU A 131 -6.21 -6.90 -16.69
N VAL A 132 -7.03 -7.00 -17.74
CA VAL A 132 -6.78 -6.28 -19.00
C VAL A 132 -6.81 -4.77 -18.77
N ALA A 133 -7.83 -4.26 -18.07
CA ALA A 133 -7.95 -2.84 -17.76
C ALA A 133 -6.76 -2.32 -16.95
N VAL A 134 -6.35 -3.07 -15.93
CA VAL A 134 -5.20 -2.73 -15.07
C VAL A 134 -3.91 -2.75 -15.87
N VAL A 135 -3.67 -3.76 -16.72
CA VAL A 135 -2.46 -3.81 -17.57
C VAL A 135 -2.39 -2.59 -18.48
N ILE A 136 -3.49 -2.22 -19.14
CA ILE A 136 -3.55 -1.03 -20.00
C ILE A 136 -3.28 0.24 -19.20
N LEU A 137 -3.89 0.37 -18.02
CA LEU A 137 -3.73 1.55 -17.18
C LEU A 137 -2.30 1.68 -16.64
N LEU A 138 -1.71 0.59 -16.16
CA LEU A 138 -0.32 0.54 -15.70
C LEU A 138 0.66 0.84 -16.84
N ALA A 139 0.43 0.32 -18.04
CA ALA A 139 1.24 0.63 -19.21
C ALA A 139 1.16 2.12 -19.59
N GLY A 140 -0.05 2.70 -19.57
CA GLY A 140 -0.25 4.12 -19.85
C GLY A 140 0.37 5.05 -18.81
N LEU A 141 0.20 4.74 -17.52
CA LEU A 141 0.80 5.48 -16.40
C LEU A 141 2.33 5.37 -16.43
N GLY A 142 2.85 4.16 -16.68
CA GLY A 142 4.28 3.91 -16.84
C GLY A 142 4.89 4.65 -18.03
N TYR A 143 4.20 4.67 -19.17
CA TYR A 143 4.61 5.45 -20.34
C TYR A 143 4.66 6.95 -20.02
N LYS A 144 3.61 7.49 -19.39
CA LYS A 144 3.58 8.89 -18.96
C LYS A 144 4.71 9.21 -17.99
N GLY A 145 4.96 8.34 -17.02
CA GLY A 145 6.06 8.48 -16.06
C GLY A 145 7.45 8.36 -16.68
N ALA A 146 7.59 7.73 -17.84
CA ALA A 146 8.88 7.59 -18.53
C ALA A 146 9.19 8.77 -19.48
N LEU A 147 8.25 9.68 -19.71
CA LEU A 147 8.48 10.84 -20.58
C LEU A 147 9.51 11.81 -19.97
N PRO A 148 10.37 12.46 -20.79
CA PRO A 148 11.29 13.47 -20.30
C PRO A 148 10.55 14.61 -19.58
N GLY A 149 10.96 14.92 -18.34
CA GLY A 149 10.34 15.96 -17.51
C GLY A 149 8.99 15.56 -16.89
N ALA A 150 8.55 14.31 -17.02
CA ALA A 150 7.34 13.85 -16.37
C ALA A 150 7.52 13.63 -14.87
N SER A 151 6.49 13.98 -14.11
CA SER A 151 6.43 13.73 -12.67
C SER A 151 6.52 12.23 -12.36
N SER A 152 7.41 11.87 -11.44
CA SER A 152 7.52 10.51 -10.89
C SER A 152 6.22 10.01 -10.22
N LEU A 153 5.29 10.91 -9.91
CA LEU A 153 4.00 10.58 -9.30
C LEU A 153 3.12 9.72 -10.22
N TRP A 154 3.28 9.76 -11.54
CA TRP A 154 2.57 8.83 -12.43
C TRP A 154 2.95 7.37 -12.14
N GLU A 155 4.23 7.11 -11.85
CA GLU A 155 4.70 5.78 -11.46
C GLU A 155 4.26 5.45 -10.02
N ALA A 156 4.14 6.43 -9.13
CA ALA A 156 3.57 6.21 -7.79
C ALA A 156 2.10 5.75 -7.86
N VAL A 157 1.29 6.40 -8.71
CA VAL A 157 -0.11 5.98 -8.96
C VAL A 157 -0.14 4.57 -9.53
N ALA A 158 0.72 4.25 -10.49
CA ALA A 158 0.81 2.90 -11.06
C ALA A 158 1.19 1.86 -9.99
N GLY A 159 2.16 2.18 -9.12
CA GLY A 159 2.57 1.33 -8.00
C GLY A 159 1.43 1.06 -7.04
N GLY A 160 0.74 2.11 -6.58
CA GLY A 160 -0.41 1.99 -5.68
C GLY A 160 -1.56 1.18 -6.28
N LEU A 161 -1.88 1.40 -7.57
CA LEU A 161 -2.93 0.64 -8.26
C LEU A 161 -2.55 -0.84 -8.41
N ALA A 162 -1.30 -1.14 -8.76
CA ALA A 162 -0.83 -2.52 -8.90
C ALA A 162 -0.93 -3.27 -7.55
N TYR A 163 -0.55 -2.63 -6.45
CA TYR A 163 -0.70 -3.20 -5.11
C TYR A 163 -2.17 -3.40 -4.71
N ALA A 164 -3.06 -2.47 -5.04
CA ALA A 164 -4.48 -2.58 -4.72
C ALA A 164 -5.12 -3.80 -5.40
N VAL A 165 -4.85 -3.98 -6.69
CA VAL A 165 -5.34 -5.13 -7.46
C VAL A 165 -4.71 -6.42 -6.94
N CYS A 166 -3.41 -6.39 -6.61
CA CYS A 166 -2.73 -7.52 -5.97
C CYS A 166 -3.44 -7.95 -4.68
N SER A 167 -3.82 -7.00 -3.81
CA SER A 167 -4.56 -7.28 -2.57
C SER A 167 -5.92 -7.91 -2.83
N ALA A 168 -6.69 -7.41 -3.79
CA ALA A 168 -7.99 -7.97 -4.15
C ALA A 168 -7.88 -9.43 -4.66
N LEU A 169 -6.86 -9.72 -5.46
CA LEU A 169 -6.59 -11.08 -5.93
C LEU A 169 -6.13 -12.00 -4.79
N CYS A 170 -5.29 -11.51 -3.87
CA CYS A 170 -4.91 -12.28 -2.69
C CYS A 170 -6.14 -12.65 -1.85
N GLN A 171 -7.07 -11.71 -1.64
CA GLN A 171 -8.32 -11.98 -0.93
C GLN A 171 -9.14 -13.07 -1.62
N LYS A 172 -9.27 -13.02 -2.96
CA LYS A 172 -9.93 -14.08 -3.73
C LYS A 172 -9.28 -15.46 -3.50
N VAL A 173 -7.96 -15.55 -3.53
CA VAL A 173 -7.23 -16.81 -3.29
C VAL A 173 -7.46 -17.32 -1.86
N VAL A 174 -7.43 -16.42 -0.87
CA VAL A 174 -7.67 -16.78 0.54
C VAL A 174 -9.10 -17.27 0.76
N VAL A 175 -10.10 -16.57 0.22
CA VAL A 175 -11.51 -16.98 0.32
C VAL A 175 -11.72 -18.35 -0.33
N GLY A 176 -11.20 -18.55 -1.55
CA GLY A 176 -11.29 -19.85 -2.23
C GLY A 176 -10.65 -20.98 -1.41
N PHE A 177 -9.50 -20.72 -0.78
CA PHE A 177 -8.85 -21.70 0.09
C PHE A 177 -9.68 -22.03 1.33
N GLN A 178 -10.36 -21.04 1.92
CA GLN A 178 -11.22 -21.26 3.07
C GLN A 178 -12.50 -22.03 2.74
N THR A 179 -13.05 -21.84 1.53
CA THR A 179 -14.30 -22.51 1.11
C THR A 179 -14.07 -23.93 0.59
N GLU A 180 -12.98 -24.16 -0.16
CA GLU A 180 -12.76 -25.41 -0.92
C GLU A 180 -11.49 -26.17 -0.50
N GLY A 181 -10.69 -25.61 0.41
CA GLY A 181 -9.44 -26.21 0.88
C GLY A 181 -8.31 -26.18 -0.15
N VAL A 182 -7.28 -27.02 0.06
CA VAL A 182 -6.04 -27.02 -0.74
C VAL A 182 -6.29 -27.33 -2.23
N GLY A 183 -7.34 -28.09 -2.56
CA GLY A 183 -7.67 -28.48 -3.94
C GLY A 183 -7.99 -27.29 -4.86
N VAL A 184 -8.43 -26.17 -4.28
CA VAL A 184 -8.71 -24.94 -5.05
C VAL A 184 -7.45 -24.35 -5.69
N LEU A 185 -6.27 -24.59 -5.10
CA LEU A 185 -5.00 -24.03 -5.58
C LEU A 185 -4.58 -24.60 -6.94
N LEU A 186 -5.16 -25.73 -7.33
CA LEU A 186 -4.95 -26.35 -8.65
C LEU A 186 -5.97 -25.85 -9.69
N HIS A 187 -6.99 -25.08 -9.30
CA HIS A 187 -7.96 -24.56 -10.25
C HIS A 187 -7.30 -23.53 -11.18
N PRO A 188 -7.53 -23.60 -12.51
CA PRO A 188 -6.90 -22.70 -13.47
C PRO A 188 -7.11 -21.22 -13.15
N ALA A 189 -8.30 -20.82 -12.69
CA ALA A 189 -8.59 -19.44 -12.33
C ALA A 189 -7.79 -18.93 -11.12
N ILE A 190 -7.52 -19.81 -10.14
CA ILE A 190 -6.68 -19.49 -8.99
C ILE A 190 -5.22 -19.43 -9.39
N LEU A 191 -4.75 -20.35 -10.25
CA LEU A 191 -3.39 -20.29 -10.79
C LEU A 191 -3.13 -19.00 -11.58
N VAL A 192 -4.09 -18.57 -12.40
CA VAL A 192 -4.02 -17.26 -13.08
C VAL A 192 -3.97 -16.12 -12.07
N SER A 193 -4.77 -16.18 -11.01
CA SER A 193 -4.76 -15.16 -9.94
C SER A 193 -3.41 -15.11 -9.21
N ILE A 194 -2.81 -16.26 -8.89
CA ILE A 194 -1.49 -16.36 -8.26
C ILE A 194 -0.40 -15.81 -9.17
N ALA A 195 -0.43 -16.16 -10.46
CA ALA A 195 0.52 -15.62 -11.44
C ALA A 195 0.37 -14.09 -11.59
N ALA A 196 -0.86 -13.59 -11.63
CA ALA A 196 -1.16 -12.17 -11.67
C ALA A 196 -0.71 -11.45 -10.40
N ILE A 197 -0.89 -12.02 -9.21
CA ILE A 197 -0.38 -11.51 -7.93
C ILE A 197 1.14 -11.31 -8.00
N GLY A 198 1.88 -12.34 -8.42
CA GLY A 198 3.35 -12.24 -8.55
C GLY A 198 3.76 -11.15 -9.55
N THR A 199 3.07 -11.09 -10.69
CA THR A 199 3.35 -10.09 -11.73
C THR A 199 3.05 -8.67 -11.26
N LEU A 200 1.90 -8.44 -10.62
CA LEU A 200 1.48 -7.14 -10.09
C LEU A 200 2.35 -6.71 -8.91
N ALA A 201 2.79 -7.62 -8.05
CA ALA A 201 3.71 -7.30 -6.96
C ALA A 201 5.08 -6.83 -7.49
N VAL A 202 5.59 -7.49 -8.54
CA VAL A 202 6.83 -7.07 -9.23
C VAL A 202 6.62 -5.72 -9.92
N ALA A 203 5.53 -5.56 -10.69
CA ALA A 203 5.22 -4.31 -11.37
C ALA A 203 5.06 -3.15 -10.38
N GLY A 204 4.31 -3.36 -9.30
CA GLY A 204 4.10 -2.41 -8.22
C GLY A 204 5.42 -2.00 -7.58
N THR A 205 6.31 -2.96 -7.28
CA THR A 205 7.65 -2.67 -6.75
C THR A 205 8.47 -1.85 -7.73
N VAL A 206 8.47 -2.21 -9.01
CA VAL A 206 9.23 -1.51 -10.06
C VAL A 206 8.75 -0.07 -10.20
N PHE A 207 7.45 0.16 -10.31
CA PHE A 207 6.88 1.50 -10.42
C PHE A 207 7.14 2.33 -9.17
N THR A 208 6.94 1.75 -7.99
CA THR A 208 7.18 2.43 -6.71
C THR A 208 8.65 2.80 -6.55
N GLN A 209 9.58 1.91 -6.91
CA GLN A 209 11.01 2.19 -6.89
C GLN A 209 11.38 3.34 -7.84
N ARG A 210 10.91 3.30 -9.09
CA ARG A 210 11.19 4.37 -10.06
C ARG A 210 10.57 5.70 -9.63
N SER A 211 9.42 5.66 -8.97
CA SER A 211 8.76 6.85 -8.46
C SER A 211 9.61 7.61 -7.44
N TYR A 212 10.49 6.90 -6.70
CA TYR A 212 11.37 7.51 -5.70
C TYR A 212 12.55 8.30 -6.27
N ARG A 213 12.75 8.30 -7.60
CA ARG A 213 13.88 8.98 -8.26
C ARG A 213 13.96 10.49 -7.98
N ASP A 214 12.81 11.13 -7.78
CA ASP A 214 12.70 12.57 -7.48
C ASP A 214 12.48 12.83 -5.97
N GLY A 215 12.62 11.79 -5.14
CA GLY A 215 12.41 11.83 -3.69
C GLY A 215 11.38 10.82 -3.20
N LEU A 216 11.51 10.40 -1.93
CA LEU A 216 10.65 9.36 -1.34
C LEU A 216 9.24 9.87 -0.98
N ALA A 217 9.15 11.10 -0.51
CA ALA A 217 7.99 11.53 0.29
C ALA A 217 6.71 11.65 -0.54
N ALA A 218 6.71 12.42 -1.63
CA ALA A 218 5.53 12.60 -2.49
C ALA A 218 5.05 11.30 -3.17
N PRO A 219 5.94 10.43 -3.70
CA PRO A 219 5.52 9.14 -4.25
C PRO A 219 5.01 8.16 -3.20
N LEU A 220 5.67 8.03 -2.04
CA LEU A 220 5.18 7.18 -0.94
C LEU A 220 3.80 7.64 -0.46
N ALA A 221 3.63 8.96 -0.37
CA ALA A 221 2.37 9.63 -0.11
C ALA A 221 1.27 9.21 -1.10
N VAL A 222 1.53 9.38 -2.41
CA VAL A 222 0.58 9.04 -3.47
C VAL A 222 0.26 7.55 -3.45
N THR A 223 1.26 6.67 -3.36
CA THR A 223 1.05 5.21 -3.28
C THR A 223 0.17 4.83 -2.09
N ASN A 224 0.40 5.43 -0.92
CA ASN A 224 -0.40 5.17 0.29
C ASN A 224 -1.82 5.72 0.24
N LEU A 225 -2.10 6.70 -0.63
CA LEU A 225 -3.46 7.20 -0.87
C LEU A 225 -4.18 6.38 -1.96
N VAL A 226 -3.48 6.12 -3.07
CA VAL A 226 -4.02 5.40 -4.24
C VAL A 226 -4.31 3.96 -3.89
N ASN A 227 -3.45 3.27 -3.15
CA ASN A 227 -3.63 1.87 -2.82
C ASN A 227 -4.97 1.60 -2.08
N PRO A 228 -5.27 2.20 -0.92
CA PRO A 228 -6.55 1.99 -0.26
C PRO A 228 -7.73 2.51 -1.08
N ALA A 229 -7.60 3.66 -1.78
CA ALA A 229 -8.69 4.18 -2.60
C ALA A 229 -9.07 3.24 -3.76
N ALA A 230 -8.08 2.69 -4.45
CA ALA A 230 -8.28 1.72 -5.53
C ALA A 230 -8.79 0.38 -4.97
N ALA A 231 -8.29 -0.07 -3.82
CA ALA A 231 -8.79 -1.28 -3.17
C ALA A 231 -10.27 -1.15 -2.80
N THR A 232 -10.67 0.00 -2.22
CA THR A 232 -12.08 0.30 -1.95
C THR A 232 -12.92 0.35 -3.21
N ALA A 233 -12.44 0.98 -4.29
CA ALA A 233 -13.18 1.01 -5.55
C ALA A 233 -13.37 -0.40 -6.13
N ILE A 234 -12.35 -1.25 -6.05
CA ILE A 234 -12.42 -2.66 -6.49
C ILE A 234 -13.42 -3.42 -5.60
N GLY A 235 -13.36 -3.25 -4.29
CA GLY A 235 -14.28 -3.88 -3.35
C GLY A 235 -15.75 -3.53 -3.63
N VAL A 236 -16.03 -2.25 -3.89
CA VAL A 236 -17.39 -1.79 -4.21
C VAL A 236 -17.88 -2.33 -5.55
N VAL A 237 -17.05 -2.25 -6.60
CA VAL A 237 -17.47 -2.62 -7.96
C VAL A 237 -17.57 -4.13 -8.14
N PHE A 238 -16.66 -4.90 -7.54
CA PHE A 238 -16.47 -6.31 -7.86
C PHE A 238 -16.74 -7.28 -6.70
N LEU A 239 -16.69 -6.82 -5.46
CA LEU A 239 -16.87 -7.68 -4.27
C LEU A 239 -18.19 -7.40 -3.55
N GLY A 240 -19.04 -6.52 -4.10
CA GLY A 240 -20.32 -6.13 -3.51
C GLY A 240 -20.18 -5.36 -2.20
N GLU A 241 -19.01 -4.76 -1.93
CA GLU A 241 -18.83 -3.97 -0.72
C GLU A 241 -19.63 -2.66 -0.80
N THR A 242 -20.24 -2.26 0.30
CA THR A 242 -20.92 -0.96 0.38
C THR A 242 -20.05 0.00 1.16
N VAL A 243 -19.59 1.05 0.49
CA VAL A 243 -19.03 2.23 1.17
C VAL A 243 -20.20 3.09 1.57
N ALA A 244 -20.26 3.44 2.86
CA ALA A 244 -21.22 4.41 3.35
C ALA A 244 -22.68 4.07 2.99
N THR A 245 -23.28 3.22 3.81
CA THR A 245 -24.71 2.86 3.73
C THR A 245 -25.65 4.06 3.86
N THR A 246 -25.15 5.22 4.32
CA THR A 246 -25.89 6.48 4.42
C THR A 246 -25.16 7.64 3.74
N GLY A 247 -25.91 8.67 3.30
CA GLY A 247 -25.34 9.89 2.72
C GLY A 247 -24.38 10.64 3.67
N VAL A 248 -24.58 10.50 4.98
CA VAL A 248 -23.69 11.06 6.01
C VAL A 248 -22.35 10.32 6.04
N GLU A 249 -22.37 8.99 6.00
CA GLU A 249 -21.16 8.17 5.90
C GLU A 249 -20.37 8.51 4.62
N ALA A 250 -21.06 8.82 3.52
CA ALA A 250 -20.40 9.13 2.25
C ALA A 250 -19.65 10.47 2.33
N VAL A 251 -20.29 11.48 2.93
CA VAL A 251 -19.64 12.77 3.20
C VAL A 251 -18.46 12.61 4.15
N LEU A 252 -18.62 11.82 5.22
CA LEU A 252 -17.53 11.52 6.15
C LEU A 252 -16.36 10.79 5.47
N ALA A 253 -16.64 9.83 4.59
CA ALA A 253 -15.61 9.12 3.84
C ALA A 253 -14.81 10.08 2.94
N VAL A 254 -15.49 11.00 2.26
CA VAL A 254 -14.83 12.05 1.46
C VAL A 254 -13.98 12.96 2.33
N VAL A 255 -14.49 13.41 3.48
CA VAL A 255 -13.73 14.25 4.42
C VAL A 255 -12.49 13.51 4.93
N CYS A 256 -12.62 12.24 5.30
CA CYS A 256 -11.51 11.40 5.73
C CYS A 256 -10.46 11.21 4.62
N ALA A 257 -10.88 10.97 3.38
CA ALA A 257 -10.00 10.86 2.23
C ALA A 257 -9.26 12.18 1.93
N VAL A 258 -9.96 13.32 2.00
CA VAL A 258 -9.38 14.65 1.83
C VAL A 258 -8.38 14.95 2.96
N LEU A 259 -8.70 14.61 4.21
CA LEU A 259 -7.82 14.79 5.36
C LEU A 259 -6.55 13.93 5.23
N ALA A 260 -6.71 12.68 4.79
CA ALA A 260 -5.59 11.79 4.50
C ALA A 260 -4.69 12.39 3.41
N GLY A 261 -5.28 12.81 2.29
CA GLY A 261 -4.57 13.48 1.19
C GLY A 261 -3.86 14.76 1.64
N TYR A 262 -4.51 15.59 2.46
CA TYR A 262 -3.89 16.78 3.04
C TYR A 262 -2.67 16.42 3.90
N GLY A 263 -2.80 15.42 4.78
CA GLY A 263 -1.69 15.00 5.64
C GLY A 263 -0.48 14.52 4.85
N VAL A 264 -0.76 13.72 3.83
CA VAL A 264 0.16 13.18 2.84
C VAL A 264 0.91 14.31 2.11
N THR A 265 0.21 15.37 1.67
CA THR A 265 0.87 16.53 1.04
C THR A 265 1.78 17.29 2.02
N LYS A 266 1.41 17.40 3.30
CA LYS A 266 2.23 18.08 4.31
C LYS A 266 3.49 17.29 4.65
N LEU A 267 3.40 15.97 4.70
CA LEU A 267 4.57 15.08 4.83
C LEU A 267 5.52 15.22 3.63
N ALA A 268 4.97 15.31 2.41
CA ALA A 268 5.76 15.55 1.20
C ALA A 268 6.50 16.90 1.25
N GLN A 269 5.78 17.99 1.56
CA GLN A 269 6.34 19.34 1.66
C GLN A 269 7.41 19.45 2.75
N ALA A 270 7.21 18.79 3.90
CA ALA A 270 8.17 18.84 4.99
C ALA A 270 9.54 18.25 4.62
N ARG A 271 9.53 17.23 3.75
CA ARG A 271 10.72 16.53 3.27
C ARG A 271 11.39 17.26 2.10
N GLU A 272 10.65 17.89 1.20
CA GLU A 272 11.21 18.76 0.15
C GLU A 272 11.90 20.00 0.72
N ALA A 273 11.36 20.56 1.82
CA ALA A 273 12.00 21.63 2.57
C ALA A 273 13.30 21.17 3.30
N GLN A 274 13.61 19.87 3.25
CA GLN A 274 14.76 19.25 3.90
C GLN A 274 15.45 18.26 2.95
N PRO A 275 16.14 18.74 1.89
CA PRO A 275 16.98 17.88 1.07
C PRO A 275 18.01 17.24 2.00
N GLU A 276 17.96 15.93 2.16
CA GLU A 276 18.93 15.23 3.00
C GLU A 276 20.35 15.57 2.53
N LEU A 277 21.19 15.97 3.48
CA LEU A 277 22.63 15.82 3.39
C LEU A 277 22.91 14.43 2.85
N GLN A 278 23.40 14.37 1.61
CA GLN A 278 23.91 13.16 0.99
C GLN A 278 24.80 12.45 2.02
N PRO A 279 24.68 11.12 2.21
CA PRO A 279 25.75 10.41 2.89
C PRO A 279 27.03 10.71 2.11
N ALA A 280 27.98 11.37 2.77
CA ALA A 280 29.31 11.58 2.20
C ALA A 280 29.85 10.19 1.82
N VAL A 281 29.96 9.95 0.52
CA VAL A 281 30.79 8.87 -0.03
C VAL A 281 32.23 9.34 0.07
#